data_AF-A0A2V7YKY9-F1
#
_entry.id   AF-A0A2V7YKY9-F1
#
_cell.length_a   1.000
_cell.length_b   1.000
_cell.length_c   1.000
_cell.angle_alpha   90.00
_cell.angle_beta   90.00
_cell.angle_gamma   90.00
#
_symmetry.space_group_name_H-M   'P 1'
#
loop_
_entity.id
_entity.type
_entity.pdbx_description
1 polymer ?
#
loop_
_entity_poly.entity_id
_entity_poly.type
_entity_poly.pdbx_seq_one_letter_code
_entity_poly.pdbx_strand_id
1 'polypeptide(L)'
;MPVDAPRPTGPFSKSQYRFKSGVRAGEVVTVRDQSGEAQLTYRSFASVVGVVALVVSVIVAVTGAAAVLFLLFESRPLPAIMALLLSASFAVVIAMLVPPIHVTLYNESNPVLHISQESNVSFPIVTLIVGSPEEKVIARLRKGVWSRLGRNRWEILSATDKRPIGCAAEESLSRAILRKIAGKFSRRYESNVQVRYFDKNVGSILRRPDSNGEVDVLEITGDIDRRVAVALATLILGSEP
;
A
#
# COMPACT_ATOMS: atom_id res chain seq x y z
N MET A 1 -12.33 8.97 28.91
CA MET A 1 -13.45 9.34 28.02
C MET A 1 -12.90 9.41 26.61
N PRO A 2 -13.53 8.81 25.59
CA PRO A 2 -13.09 9.01 24.22
C PRO A 2 -13.30 10.49 23.89
N VAL A 3 -12.24 11.17 23.47
CA VAL A 3 -12.33 12.53 22.94
C VAL A 3 -13.11 12.42 21.64
N ASP A 4 -14.29 13.04 21.56
CA ASP A 4 -15.06 13.14 20.31
C ASP A 4 -14.12 13.68 19.23
N ALA A 5 -13.85 12.85 18.22
CA ALA A 5 -13.06 13.29 17.08
C ALA A 5 -13.77 14.51 16.46
N PRO A 6 -13.07 15.63 16.21
CA PRO A 6 -13.68 16.80 15.62
C PRO A 6 -14.38 16.40 14.32
N ARG A 7 -15.63 16.87 14.13
CA ARG A 7 -16.40 16.56 12.92
C ARG A 7 -15.52 16.89 11.70
N PRO A 8 -15.29 15.93 10.81
CA PRO A 8 -14.40 16.13 9.68
C PRO A 8 -14.98 17.20 8.76
N THR A 9 -14.24 18.29 8.60
CA THR A 9 -14.56 19.41 7.69
C THR A 9 -13.77 19.28 6.38
N GLY A 10 -14.26 19.94 5.33
CA GLY A 10 -13.58 19.99 4.03
C GLY A 10 -13.66 18.67 3.23
N PRO A 11 -12.65 18.36 2.40
CA PRO A 11 -12.71 17.24 1.43
C PRO A 11 -12.73 15.85 2.11
N PHE A 12 -12.38 15.79 3.40
CA PHE A 12 -12.43 14.57 4.21
C PHE A 12 -13.79 14.38 4.93
N SER A 13 -14.80 15.19 4.63
CA SER A 13 -16.13 15.16 5.29
C SER A 13 -17.10 14.10 4.78
N LYS A 14 -16.74 13.29 3.78
CA LYS A 14 -17.61 12.26 3.21
C LYS A 14 -17.38 10.90 3.88
N SER A 15 -18.39 10.03 3.83
CA SER A 15 -18.33 8.64 4.30
C SER A 15 -17.90 7.66 3.20
N GLN A 16 -18.00 8.05 1.93
CA GLN A 16 -17.56 7.23 0.80
C GLN A 16 -16.71 8.04 -0.19
N TYR A 17 -15.70 7.37 -0.73
CA TYR A 17 -14.76 7.91 -1.72
C TYR A 17 -14.56 6.91 -2.84
N ARG A 18 -14.77 7.34 -4.08
CA ARG A 18 -14.56 6.54 -5.29
C ARG A 18 -13.23 6.90 -5.92
N PHE A 19 -12.39 5.90 -6.13
CA PHE A 19 -11.08 6.03 -6.76
C PHE A 19 -11.14 5.55 -8.21
N LYS A 20 -10.19 6.01 -9.01
CA LYS A 20 -9.95 5.47 -10.36
C LYS A 20 -8.68 4.62 -10.31
N SER A 21 -8.82 3.31 -10.48
CA SER A 21 -7.69 2.36 -10.59
C SER A 21 -7.19 2.22 -12.03
N GLY A 22 -6.04 1.57 -12.23
CA GLY A 22 -5.45 1.32 -13.56
C GLY A 22 -4.95 2.59 -14.27
N VAL A 23 -4.63 3.63 -13.51
CA VAL A 23 -4.16 4.93 -14.03
C VAL A 23 -2.64 4.88 -14.20
N ARG A 24 -2.14 5.34 -15.36
CA ARG A 24 -0.71 5.25 -15.68
C ARG A 24 0.14 6.09 -14.74
N ALA A 25 1.40 5.69 -14.59
CA ALA A 25 2.39 6.43 -13.81
C ALA A 25 2.42 7.91 -14.22
N GLY A 26 2.33 8.82 -13.25
CA GLY A 26 2.41 10.25 -13.50
C GLY A 26 1.10 10.92 -13.95
N GLU A 27 0.04 10.17 -14.25
CA GLU A 27 -1.27 10.75 -14.57
C GLU A 27 -1.99 11.25 -13.31
N VAL A 28 -2.85 12.25 -13.48
CA VAL A 28 -3.68 12.78 -12.39
C VAL A 28 -4.85 11.84 -12.13
N VAL A 29 -4.96 11.38 -10.90
CA VAL A 29 -6.08 10.59 -10.39
C VAL A 29 -7.00 11.52 -9.62
N THR A 30 -8.31 11.41 -9.88
CA THR A 30 -9.35 12.12 -9.15
C THR A 30 -10.09 11.14 -8.23
N VAL A 31 -10.21 11.51 -6.96
CA VAL A 31 -11.06 10.84 -5.98
C VAL A 31 -12.38 11.60 -5.91
N ARG A 32 -13.49 10.89 -6.10
CA ARG A 32 -14.83 11.46 -6.14
C ARG A 32 -15.65 11.04 -4.94
N ASP A 33 -16.69 11.80 -4.61
CA ASP A 33 -17.69 11.35 -3.64
C ASP A 33 -18.83 10.54 -4.30
N GLN A 34 -19.89 10.26 -3.54
CA GLN A 34 -21.08 9.54 -4.01
C GLN A 34 -21.84 10.27 -5.11
N SER A 35 -21.87 11.60 -5.08
CA SER A 35 -22.47 12.45 -6.11
C SER A 35 -21.62 12.53 -7.39
N GLY A 36 -20.38 12.01 -7.36
CA GLY A 36 -19.45 12.08 -8.47
C GLY A 36 -18.63 13.36 -8.51
N GLU A 37 -18.75 14.23 -7.50
CA GLU A 37 -17.96 15.45 -7.41
C GLU A 37 -16.52 15.13 -7.03
N ALA A 38 -15.57 15.83 -7.65
CA ALA A 38 -14.16 15.69 -7.35
C ALA A 38 -13.86 16.29 -5.97
N GLN A 39 -13.35 15.46 -5.05
CA GLN A 39 -12.98 15.89 -3.70
C GLN A 39 -11.47 16.04 -3.55
N LEU A 40 -10.71 15.13 -4.17
CA LEU A 40 -9.26 15.09 -4.06
C LEU A 40 -8.63 14.73 -5.40
N THR A 41 -7.41 15.22 -5.65
CA THR A 41 -6.58 14.77 -6.76
C THR A 41 -5.18 14.40 -6.28
N TYR A 42 -4.54 13.45 -6.95
CA TYR A 42 -3.14 13.12 -6.72
C TYR A 42 -2.50 12.62 -8.00
N ARG A 43 -1.16 12.58 -8.05
CA ARG A 43 -0.44 12.00 -9.19
C ARG A 43 -0.20 10.52 -8.94
N SER A 44 -0.58 9.67 -9.89
CA SER A 44 -0.35 8.22 -9.83
C SER A 44 1.14 7.93 -9.62
N PHE A 45 1.43 7.15 -8.59
CA PHE A 45 2.78 6.74 -8.20
C PHE A 45 3.05 5.27 -8.57
N ALA A 46 2.24 4.69 -9.46
CA ALA A 46 2.49 3.38 -10.03
C ALA A 46 3.89 3.37 -10.68
N SER A 47 4.86 2.76 -10.00
CA SER A 47 6.27 2.90 -10.38
C SER A 47 6.70 1.74 -11.28
N VAL A 48 6.93 2.05 -12.55
CA VAL A 48 7.57 1.10 -13.49
C VAL A 48 8.94 0.68 -12.95
N VAL A 49 9.70 1.61 -12.37
CA VAL A 49 11.00 1.33 -11.74
C VAL A 49 10.86 0.31 -10.61
N GLY A 50 9.84 0.46 -9.76
CA GLY A 50 9.56 -0.51 -8.69
C GLY A 50 9.20 -1.91 -9.21
N VAL A 51 8.44 -2.00 -10.31
CA VAL A 51 8.13 -3.29 -10.96
C VAL A 51 9.39 -3.93 -11.55
N VAL A 52 10.19 -3.16 -12.28
CA VAL A 52 11.46 -3.65 -12.86
C VAL A 52 12.42 -4.10 -11.75
N ALA A 53 12.60 -3.30 -10.71
CA ALA A 53 13.45 -3.64 -9.58
C ALA A 53 12.98 -4.93 -8.86
N LEU A 54 11.66 -5.12 -8.72
CA LEU A 54 11.11 -6.37 -8.18
C LEU A 54 11.47 -7.58 -9.05
N VAL A 55 11.27 -7.48 -10.37
CA VAL A 55 11.58 -8.57 -11.32
C VAL A 55 13.07 -8.90 -11.30
N VAL A 56 13.95 -7.89 -11.38
CA VAL A 56 15.40 -8.08 -11.34
C VAL A 56 15.84 -8.67 -10.00
N SER A 57 15.28 -8.21 -8.88
CA SER A 57 15.56 -8.78 -7.55
C SER A 57 15.19 -10.25 -7.46
N VAL A 58 14.04 -10.65 -8.03
CA VAL A 58 13.63 -12.07 -8.07
C VAL A 58 14.59 -12.90 -8.90
N ILE A 59 15.03 -12.40 -10.07
CA ILE A 59 16.01 -13.09 -10.91
C ILE A 59 17.31 -13.30 -10.12
N VAL A 60 17.85 -12.24 -9.51
CA VAL A 60 19.10 -12.29 -8.71
C VAL A 60 18.98 -13.24 -7.53
N ALA A 61 17.83 -13.28 -6.86
CA ALA A 61 17.59 -14.19 -5.74
C ALA A 61 17.55 -15.65 -6.19
N VAL A 62 16.85 -15.95 -7.30
CA VAL A 62 16.74 -17.32 -7.84
C VAL A 62 18.08 -17.81 -8.38
N THR A 63 18.78 -16.99 -9.18
CA THR A 63 20.09 -17.37 -9.73
C THR A 63 21.14 -17.48 -8.63
N GLY A 64 21.13 -16.56 -7.65
CA GLY A 64 22.01 -16.62 -6.48
C GLY A 64 21.78 -17.87 -5.65
N ALA A 65 20.52 -18.20 -5.32
CA ALA A 65 20.19 -19.41 -4.58
C ALA A 65 20.59 -20.69 -5.34
N ALA A 66 20.35 -20.75 -6.64
CA ALA A 66 20.75 -21.87 -7.49
C ALA A 66 22.28 -22.04 -7.51
N ALA A 67 23.04 -20.95 -7.64
CA ALA A 67 24.51 -20.97 -7.62
C ALA A 67 25.05 -21.44 -6.27
N VAL A 68 24.48 -20.95 -5.16
CA VAL A 68 24.85 -21.38 -3.80
C VAL A 68 24.59 -22.88 -3.62
N LEU A 69 23.40 -23.35 -3.99
CA LEU A 69 23.05 -24.78 -3.91
C LEU A 69 24.01 -25.64 -4.74
N PHE A 70 24.27 -25.25 -5.99
CA PHE A 70 25.19 -25.96 -6.87
C PHE A 70 26.59 -26.08 -6.27
N LEU A 71 27.14 -24.98 -5.74
CA LEU A 71 28.47 -24.97 -5.13
C LEU A 71 28.53 -25.78 -3.83
N LEU A 72 27.45 -25.81 -3.06
CA LEU A 72 27.34 -26.69 -1.88
C LEU A 72 27.30 -28.17 -2.30
N PHE A 73 26.58 -28.53 -3.36
CA PHE A 73 26.60 -29.88 -3.92
C PHE A 73 27.98 -30.30 -4.43
N GLU A 74 28.76 -29.36 -4.99
CA GLU A 74 30.16 -29.59 -5.37
C GLU A 74 31.14 -29.61 -4.18
N SER A 75 30.66 -29.49 -2.94
CA SER A 75 31.51 -29.39 -1.73
C SER A 75 32.50 -28.22 -1.78
N ARG A 76 32.09 -27.09 -2.37
CA ARG A 76 32.86 -25.84 -2.48
C ARG A 76 32.26 -24.74 -1.59
N PRO A 77 32.44 -24.81 -0.26
CA PRO A 77 31.76 -23.93 0.69
C PRO A 77 32.21 -22.47 0.58
N LEU A 78 33.50 -22.20 0.34
CA LEU A 78 34.02 -20.84 0.22
C LEU A 78 33.42 -20.09 -0.98
N PRO A 79 33.43 -20.64 -2.21
CA PRO A 79 32.70 -20.06 -3.33
C PRO A 79 31.19 -19.89 -3.06
N ALA A 80 30.55 -20.84 -2.38
CA ALA A 80 29.14 -20.74 -2.04
C ALA A 80 28.84 -19.53 -1.14
N ILE A 81 29.67 -19.28 -0.13
CA ILE A 81 29.55 -18.11 0.74
C ILE A 81 29.71 -16.82 -0.06
N MET A 82 30.70 -16.76 -0.96
CA MET A 82 30.92 -15.57 -1.81
C MET A 82 29.74 -15.31 -2.75
N ALA A 83 29.17 -16.36 -3.36
CA ALA A 83 27.98 -16.24 -4.20
C ALA A 83 26.77 -15.72 -3.41
N LEU A 84 26.58 -16.20 -2.17
CA LEU A 84 25.52 -15.73 -1.28
C LEU A 84 25.68 -14.24 -0.93
N LEU A 85 26.89 -13.84 -0.53
CA LEU A 85 27.19 -12.44 -0.20
C LEU A 85 27.00 -11.52 -1.41
N LEU A 86 27.42 -11.96 -2.59
CA LEU A 86 27.27 -11.19 -3.83
C LEU A 86 25.79 -11.02 -4.19
N SER A 87 25.01 -12.11 -4.16
CA SER A 87 23.56 -12.06 -4.43
C SER A 87 22.82 -11.16 -3.43
N ALA A 88 23.13 -11.28 -2.14
CA ALA A 88 22.57 -10.43 -1.10
C ALA A 88 22.93 -8.95 -1.32
N SER A 89 24.18 -8.64 -1.68
CA SER A 89 24.63 -7.28 -1.96
C SER A 89 23.90 -6.67 -3.16
N PHE A 90 23.75 -7.42 -4.26
CA PHE A 90 22.98 -6.96 -5.41
C PHE A 90 21.51 -6.71 -5.07
N ALA A 91 20.89 -7.58 -4.28
CA ALA A 91 19.51 -7.37 -3.83
C ALA A 91 19.36 -6.06 -3.03
N VAL A 92 20.32 -5.74 -2.17
CA VAL A 92 20.35 -4.48 -1.40
C VAL A 92 20.51 -3.28 -2.33
N VAL A 93 21.45 -3.33 -3.30
CA VAL A 93 21.67 -2.23 -4.25
C VAL A 93 20.42 -1.98 -5.10
N ILE A 94 19.78 -3.05 -5.62
CA ILE A 94 18.55 -2.93 -6.40
C ILE A 94 17.44 -2.29 -5.55
N ALA A 95 17.29 -2.70 -4.29
CA ALA A 95 16.31 -2.11 -3.38
C ALA A 95 16.58 -0.61 -3.13
N MET A 96 17.84 -0.20 -3.00
CA MET A 96 18.24 1.20 -2.81
C MET A 96 18.03 2.07 -4.06
N LEU A 97 18.00 1.49 -5.25
CA LEU A 97 17.72 2.20 -6.50
C LEU A 97 16.22 2.47 -6.72
N VAL A 98 15.34 1.82 -5.95
CA VAL A 98 13.90 2.09 -6.05
C VAL A 98 13.60 3.45 -5.42
N PRO A 99 13.02 4.41 -6.17
CA PRO A 99 12.70 5.70 -5.62
C PRO A 99 11.66 5.56 -4.49
N PRO A 100 11.84 6.29 -3.38
CA PRO A 100 10.88 6.27 -2.28
C PRO A 100 9.54 6.82 -2.73
N ILE A 101 8.46 6.28 -2.17
CA ILE A 101 7.10 6.74 -2.48
C ILE A 101 6.89 8.11 -1.84
N HIS A 102 6.49 9.09 -2.66
CA HIS A 102 6.01 10.40 -2.23
C HIS A 102 4.74 10.75 -3.00
N VAL A 103 3.65 11.01 -2.28
CA VAL A 103 2.35 11.32 -2.85
C VAL A 103 1.75 12.48 -2.08
N THR A 104 1.30 13.51 -2.81
CA THR A 104 0.55 14.63 -2.25
C THR A 104 -0.87 14.57 -2.81
N LEU A 105 -1.85 14.66 -1.92
CA LEU A 105 -3.25 14.83 -2.28
C LEU A 105 -3.58 16.30 -2.21
N TYR A 106 -4.32 16.76 -3.21
CA TYR A 106 -4.75 18.14 -3.38
C TYR A 106 -6.27 18.22 -3.32
N ASN A 107 -6.79 19.26 -2.68
CA ASN A 107 -8.15 19.71 -2.90
C ASN A 107 -8.07 20.87 -3.88
N GLU A 108 -8.58 20.66 -5.09
CA GLU A 108 -8.32 21.54 -6.24
C GLU A 108 -6.82 21.75 -6.44
N SER A 109 -6.28 22.91 -6.05
CA SER A 109 -4.86 23.26 -6.16
C SER A 109 -4.13 23.26 -4.82
N ASN A 110 -4.83 23.12 -3.70
CA ASN A 110 -4.26 23.24 -2.37
C ASN A 110 -3.82 21.86 -1.85
N PRO A 111 -2.56 21.68 -1.41
CA PRO A 111 -2.14 20.44 -0.79
C PRO A 111 -2.92 20.26 0.52
N VAL A 112 -3.47 19.06 0.74
CA VAL A 112 -4.25 18.75 1.95
C VAL A 112 -3.74 17.53 2.71
N LEU A 113 -2.91 16.69 2.06
CA LEU A 113 -2.34 15.51 2.69
C LEU A 113 -1.06 15.08 1.98
N HIS A 114 -0.05 14.68 2.76
CA HIS A 114 1.19 14.10 2.24
C HIS A 114 1.34 12.67 2.73
N ILE A 115 1.82 11.82 1.83
CA ILE A 115 2.16 10.43 2.09
C ILE A 115 3.59 10.23 1.62
N SER A 116 4.51 9.95 2.54
CA SER A 116 5.93 9.78 2.23
C SER A 116 6.48 8.53 2.89
N GLN A 117 7.44 7.88 2.24
CA GLN A 117 8.17 6.77 2.84
C GLN A 117 9.10 7.28 3.95
N GLU A 118 9.10 6.64 5.13
CA GLU A 118 9.93 7.08 6.28
C GLU A 118 11.43 6.86 6.04
N SER A 119 11.80 5.86 5.22
CA SER A 119 13.20 5.52 4.92
C SER A 119 13.32 4.96 3.51
N ASN A 120 14.41 5.27 2.80
CA ASN A 120 14.74 4.68 1.49
C ASN A 120 15.10 3.19 1.58
N VAL A 121 15.49 2.72 2.78
CA VAL A 121 15.78 1.30 3.04
C VAL A 121 14.59 0.72 3.80
N SER A 122 13.65 0.16 3.06
CA SER A 122 12.34 -0.28 3.56
C SER A 122 12.07 -1.76 3.30
N PHE A 123 13.12 -2.58 3.41
CA PHE A 123 13.04 -4.03 3.31
C PHE A 123 13.40 -4.67 4.66
N PRO A 124 12.63 -5.66 5.16
CA PRO A 124 11.45 -6.28 4.54
C PRO A 124 10.13 -5.57 4.84
N ILE A 125 10.17 -4.39 5.47
CA ILE A 125 8.99 -3.65 5.92
C ILE A 125 9.05 -2.21 5.41
N VAL A 126 7.98 -1.78 4.74
CA VAL A 126 7.79 -0.40 4.30
C VAL A 126 6.89 0.34 5.28
N THR A 127 7.38 1.45 5.79
CA THR A 127 6.60 2.39 6.61
C THR A 127 6.42 3.70 5.85
N LEU A 128 5.18 4.13 5.71
CA LEU A 128 4.80 5.41 5.14
C LEU A 128 4.23 6.30 6.22
N ILE A 129 4.60 7.57 6.19
CA ILE A 129 4.10 8.63 7.05
C ILE A 129 2.93 9.30 6.35
N VAL A 130 1.83 9.49 7.05
CA VAL A 130 0.71 10.32 6.62
C VAL A 130 0.78 11.63 7.41
N GLY A 131 0.98 12.73 6.71
CA GLY A 131 1.16 14.06 7.30
C GLY A 131 0.22 15.10 6.71
N SER A 132 -0.06 16.16 7.47
CA SER A 132 -0.72 17.36 6.95
C SER A 132 0.26 18.23 6.14
N PRO A 133 -0.24 19.23 5.40
CA PRO A 133 0.61 20.23 4.72
C PRO A 133 1.58 20.96 5.66
N GLU A 134 1.17 21.15 6.92
CA GLU A 134 1.99 21.73 8.00
C GLU A 134 3.02 20.75 8.60
N GLU A 135 3.38 19.68 7.88
CA GLU A 135 4.31 18.61 8.30
C GLU A 135 3.95 17.85 9.60
N LYS A 136 2.77 18.09 10.17
CA LYS A 136 2.29 17.33 11.33
C LYS A 136 1.97 15.89 10.93
N VAL A 137 2.66 14.94 11.56
CA VAL A 137 2.38 13.51 11.39
C VAL A 137 1.03 13.15 12.01
N ILE A 138 0.14 12.59 11.19
CA ILE A 138 -1.21 12.16 11.58
C ILE A 138 -1.21 10.67 11.93
N ALA A 139 -0.55 9.85 11.11
CA ALA A 139 -0.41 8.42 11.34
C ALA A 139 0.80 7.85 10.58
N ARG A 140 1.14 6.59 10.85
CA ARG A 140 2.05 5.82 9.99
C ARG A 140 1.34 4.57 9.49
N LEU A 141 1.60 4.22 8.23
CA LEU A 141 1.05 3.05 7.56
C LEU A 141 2.19 2.08 7.28
N ARG A 142 2.11 0.89 7.85
CA ARG A 142 3.16 -0.13 7.75
C ARG A 142 2.70 -1.31 6.94
N LYS A 143 3.57 -1.81 6.06
CA LYS A 143 3.33 -2.99 5.23
C LYS A 143 4.57 -3.85 5.13
N GLY A 144 4.44 -5.15 5.41
CA GLY A 144 5.49 -6.11 5.08
C GLY A 144 5.52 -6.40 3.58
N VAL A 145 6.71 -6.42 2.96
CA VAL A 145 6.89 -6.72 1.54
C VAL A 145 6.31 -8.11 1.20
N TRP A 146 6.47 -9.07 2.11
CA TRP A 146 5.96 -10.44 1.99
C TRP A 146 4.43 -10.57 2.14
N SER A 147 3.73 -9.54 2.64
CA SER A 147 2.26 -9.54 2.72
C SER A 147 1.61 -9.69 1.34
N ARG A 148 2.34 -9.35 0.26
CA ARG A 148 1.90 -9.58 -1.11
C ARG A 148 1.89 -11.05 -1.53
N LEU A 149 2.64 -11.94 -0.88
CA LEU A 149 2.62 -13.38 -1.20
C LEU A 149 1.42 -14.10 -0.59
N GLY A 150 0.97 -13.66 0.58
CA GLY A 150 -0.21 -14.20 1.26
C GLY A 150 -1.38 -13.23 1.24
N ARG A 151 -1.95 -13.02 2.42
CA ARG A 151 -3.00 -12.03 2.67
C ARG A 151 -2.39 -10.64 2.79
N ASN A 152 -2.80 -9.73 1.91
CA ASN A 152 -2.35 -8.35 1.95
C ASN A 152 -2.84 -7.70 3.25
N ARG A 153 -1.90 -7.21 4.07
CA ARG A 153 -2.17 -6.60 5.37
C ARG A 153 -1.34 -5.34 5.52
N TRP A 154 -2.03 -4.28 5.92
CA TRP A 154 -1.47 -3.01 6.34
C TRP A 154 -1.76 -2.82 7.81
N GLU A 155 -0.84 -2.15 8.50
CA GLU A 155 -0.99 -1.77 9.89
C GLU A 155 -1.03 -0.25 10.00
N ILE A 156 -1.95 0.25 10.80
CA ILE A 156 -2.08 1.66 11.11
C ILE A 156 -1.41 1.85 12.47
N LEU A 157 -0.36 2.66 12.49
CA LEU A 157 0.41 2.96 13.69
C LEU A 157 0.12 4.39 14.17
N SER A 158 0.12 4.55 15.48
CA SER A 158 -0.01 5.86 16.12
C SER A 158 1.12 6.81 15.71
N ALA A 159 0.78 8.10 15.55
CA ALA A 159 1.74 9.16 15.28
C ALA A 159 2.77 9.35 16.41
N THR A 160 2.35 9.17 17.67
CA THR A 160 3.20 9.43 18.84
C THR A 160 4.08 8.21 19.16
N ASP A 161 3.45 7.06 19.42
CA ASP A 161 4.14 5.93 20.04
C ASP A 161 4.56 4.82 19.05
N LYS A 162 4.24 4.99 17.75
CA LYS A 162 4.43 3.97 16.69
C LYS A 162 3.79 2.61 16.99
N ARG A 163 2.90 2.52 17.98
CA ARG A 163 2.16 1.31 18.35
C ARG A 163 1.04 1.04 17.33
N PRO A 164 0.74 -0.23 17.02
CA PRO A 164 -0.37 -0.58 16.14
C PRO A 164 -1.69 -0.24 16.81
N ILE A 165 -2.48 0.61 16.16
CA ILE A 165 -3.81 1.06 16.60
C ILE A 165 -4.92 0.57 15.66
N GLY A 166 -4.55 0.05 14.49
CA GLY A 166 -5.48 -0.53 13.53
C GLY A 166 -4.78 -1.37 12.46
N CYS A 167 -5.57 -1.97 11.59
CA CYS A 167 -5.08 -2.70 10.44
C CYS A 167 -6.08 -2.66 9.29
N ALA A 168 -5.57 -2.80 8.07
CA ALA A 168 -6.38 -3.02 6.89
C ALA A 168 -5.95 -4.34 6.25
N ALA A 169 -6.86 -5.30 6.18
CA ALA A 169 -6.54 -6.64 5.71
C ALA A 169 -7.59 -7.14 4.73
N GLU A 170 -7.17 -7.95 3.76
CA GLU A 170 -8.10 -8.64 2.86
C GLU A 170 -9.13 -9.45 3.65
N GLU A 171 -10.38 -9.51 3.19
CA GLU A 171 -11.48 -10.15 3.92
C GLU A 171 -11.23 -11.64 4.24
N SER A 172 -10.48 -12.37 3.40
CA SER A 172 -10.12 -13.76 3.65
C SER A 172 -8.87 -14.20 2.90
N LEU A 173 -8.20 -15.25 3.40
CA LEU A 173 -7.03 -15.86 2.76
C LEU A 173 -7.39 -16.57 1.45
N SER A 174 -8.52 -17.28 1.40
CA SER A 174 -8.98 -17.98 0.20
C SER A 174 -9.23 -17.01 -0.95
N ARG A 175 -9.86 -15.86 -0.68
CA ARG A 175 -10.05 -14.80 -1.68
C ARG A 175 -8.74 -14.12 -2.05
N ALA A 176 -7.82 -13.93 -1.12
CA ALA A 176 -6.49 -13.42 -1.42
C ALA A 176 -5.76 -14.29 -2.45
N ILE A 177 -5.88 -15.62 -2.34
CA ILE A 177 -5.32 -16.58 -3.29
C ILE A 177 -6.05 -16.48 -4.64
N LEU A 178 -7.40 -16.49 -4.62
CA LEU A 178 -8.19 -16.40 -5.84
C LEU A 178 -7.91 -15.11 -6.63
N ARG A 179 -7.73 -13.97 -5.95
CA ARG A 179 -7.32 -12.71 -6.57
C ARG A 179 -5.97 -12.82 -7.27
N LYS A 180 -4.99 -13.52 -6.69
CA LYS A 180 -3.67 -13.67 -7.33
C LYS A 180 -3.72 -14.48 -8.61
N ILE A 181 -4.53 -15.54 -8.61
CA ILE A 181 -4.66 -16.45 -9.75
C ILE A 181 -5.55 -15.85 -10.83
N ALA A 182 -6.73 -15.35 -10.42
CA ALA A 182 -7.82 -15.02 -11.32
C ALA A 182 -8.19 -13.52 -11.36
N GLY A 183 -7.74 -12.72 -10.39
CA GLY A 183 -8.09 -11.30 -10.29
C GLY A 183 -7.64 -10.46 -11.49
N LYS A 184 -6.53 -10.85 -12.14
CA LYS A 184 -6.05 -10.21 -13.38
C LYS A 184 -7.00 -10.40 -14.57
N PHE A 185 -7.82 -11.46 -14.57
CA PHE A 185 -8.75 -11.77 -15.66
C PHE A 185 -10.15 -11.22 -15.37
N SER A 186 -10.53 -11.05 -14.10
CA SER A 186 -11.81 -10.47 -13.73
C SER A 186 -11.81 -9.87 -12.34
N ARG A 187 -12.34 -8.64 -12.23
CA ARG A 187 -12.55 -7.94 -10.96
C ARG A 187 -13.47 -8.68 -9.99
N ARG A 188 -14.30 -9.62 -10.48
CA ARG A 188 -15.17 -10.44 -9.63
C ARG A 188 -14.38 -11.32 -8.65
N TYR A 189 -13.13 -11.63 -8.98
CA TYR A 189 -12.23 -12.44 -8.16
C TYR A 189 -11.33 -11.63 -7.23
N GLU A 190 -11.49 -10.30 -7.20
CA GLU A 190 -10.79 -9.48 -6.24
C GLU A 190 -11.30 -9.69 -4.81
N SER A 191 -10.47 -9.29 -3.85
CA SER A 191 -10.75 -9.39 -2.43
C SER A 191 -10.95 -7.99 -1.86
N ASN A 192 -12.06 -7.76 -1.18
CA ASN A 192 -12.25 -6.50 -0.48
C ASN A 192 -11.29 -6.43 0.71
N VAL A 193 -10.96 -5.21 1.13
CA VAL A 193 -10.10 -4.96 2.30
C VAL A 193 -10.98 -4.41 3.40
N GLN A 194 -10.92 -5.02 4.58
CA GLN A 194 -11.59 -4.51 5.78
C GLN A 194 -10.64 -3.65 6.58
N VAL A 195 -11.10 -2.50 7.05
CA VAL A 195 -10.35 -1.56 7.87
C VAL A 195 -10.83 -1.70 9.31
N ARG A 196 -9.93 -2.11 10.20
CA ARG A 196 -10.17 -2.19 11.64
C ARG A 196 -9.34 -1.15 12.37
N TYR A 197 -9.97 -0.45 13.31
CA TYR A 197 -9.35 0.59 14.12
C TYR A 197 -9.82 0.45 15.57
N PHE A 198 -8.88 0.41 16.52
CA PHE A 198 -9.13 0.01 17.91
C PHE A 198 -9.99 -1.24 18.02
N ASP A 199 -9.65 -2.27 17.21
CA ASP A 199 -10.32 -3.58 17.10
C ASP A 199 -11.78 -3.56 16.58
N LYS A 200 -12.32 -2.39 16.25
CA LYS A 200 -13.64 -2.23 15.62
C LYS A 200 -13.51 -2.17 14.10
N ASN A 201 -14.47 -2.75 13.38
CA ASN A 201 -14.58 -2.53 11.94
C ASN A 201 -15.08 -1.09 11.70
N VAL A 202 -14.28 -0.28 11.01
CA VAL A 202 -14.56 1.14 10.77
C VAL A 202 -14.74 1.48 9.29
N GLY A 203 -14.57 0.49 8.40
CA GLY A 203 -14.74 0.71 6.98
C GLY A 203 -14.24 -0.44 6.11
N SER A 204 -14.43 -0.29 4.81
CA SER A 204 -13.99 -1.25 3.79
C SER A 204 -13.53 -0.56 2.53
N ILE A 205 -12.58 -1.18 1.83
CA ILE A 205 -12.21 -0.82 0.47
C ILE A 205 -12.76 -1.91 -0.46
N LEU A 206 -13.79 -1.54 -1.21
CA LEU A 206 -14.45 -2.37 -2.22
C LEU A 206 -13.59 -2.38 -3.48
N ARG A 207 -13.00 -3.53 -3.79
CA ARG A 207 -12.25 -3.75 -5.05
C ARG A 207 -13.03 -4.63 -6.02
N ARG A 208 -13.93 -5.45 -5.47
CA ARG A 208 -14.84 -6.31 -6.21
C ARG A 208 -16.17 -5.58 -6.41
N PRO A 209 -16.82 -5.74 -7.59
CA PRO A 209 -18.15 -5.19 -7.83
C PRO A 209 -19.13 -5.64 -6.75
N ASP A 210 -19.81 -4.69 -6.13
CA ASP A 210 -20.92 -4.97 -5.23
C ASP A 210 -22.23 -5.24 -6.01
N SER A 211 -23.37 -5.31 -5.32
CA SER A 211 -24.67 -5.50 -5.96
C SER A 211 -25.06 -4.36 -6.91
N ASN A 212 -24.47 -3.18 -6.74
CA ASN A 212 -24.69 -1.99 -7.54
C ASN A 212 -23.64 -1.84 -8.65
N GLY A 213 -22.69 -2.78 -8.75
CA GLY A 213 -21.59 -2.75 -9.71
C GLY A 213 -20.44 -1.81 -9.30
N GLU A 214 -20.44 -1.31 -8.08
CA GLU A 214 -19.47 -0.34 -7.59
C GLU A 214 -18.12 -0.99 -7.26
N VAL A 215 -17.06 -0.31 -7.67
CA VAL A 215 -15.66 -0.77 -7.53
C VAL A 215 -14.75 0.40 -7.18
N ASP A 216 -13.61 0.08 -6.55
CA ASP A 216 -12.61 1.04 -6.10
C ASP A 216 -13.17 2.10 -5.13
N VAL A 217 -14.06 1.67 -4.24
CA VAL A 217 -14.74 2.53 -3.26
C VAL A 217 -14.18 2.31 -1.87
N LEU A 218 -13.76 3.38 -1.21
CA LEU A 218 -13.55 3.41 0.24
C LEU A 218 -14.86 3.79 0.91
N GLU A 219 -15.35 2.91 1.78
CA GLU A 219 -16.48 3.16 2.67
C GLU A 219 -15.99 3.29 4.11
N ILE A 220 -16.44 4.33 4.80
CA ILE A 220 -16.09 4.63 6.20
C ILE A 220 -17.38 4.63 7.00
N THR A 221 -17.49 3.68 7.93
CA THR A 221 -18.70 3.46 8.75
C THR A 221 -18.47 3.71 10.24
N GLY A 222 -17.21 3.75 10.68
CA GLY A 222 -16.85 3.95 12.08
C GLY A 222 -15.95 5.17 12.32
N ASP A 223 -15.49 5.28 13.57
CA ASP A 223 -14.66 6.38 14.03
C ASP A 223 -13.17 6.12 13.71
N ILE A 224 -12.69 6.77 12.67
CA ILE A 224 -11.28 6.80 12.23
C ILE A 224 -11.00 8.16 11.61
N ASP A 225 -9.79 8.69 11.78
CA ASP A 225 -9.39 9.89 11.05
C ASP A 225 -9.47 9.61 9.54
N ARG A 226 -10.39 10.30 8.87
CA ARG A 226 -10.71 10.05 7.47
C ARG A 226 -9.54 10.36 6.53
N ARG A 227 -8.60 11.22 6.95
CA ARG A 227 -7.35 11.44 6.22
C ARG A 227 -6.51 10.17 6.19
N VAL A 228 -6.46 9.43 7.30
CA VAL A 228 -5.75 8.15 7.39
C VAL A 228 -6.44 7.08 6.53
N ALA A 229 -7.77 7.01 6.58
CA ALA A 229 -8.53 6.07 5.75
C ALA A 229 -8.35 6.34 4.25
N VAL A 230 -8.41 7.61 3.83
CA VAL A 230 -8.18 8.02 2.44
C VAL A 230 -6.73 7.74 2.02
N ALA A 231 -5.73 8.09 2.84
CA ALA A 231 -4.33 7.78 2.55
C ALA A 231 -4.07 6.29 2.35
N LEU A 232 -4.67 5.46 3.21
CA LEU A 232 -4.61 4.01 3.10
C LEU A 232 -5.24 3.50 1.80
N ALA A 233 -6.41 4.01 1.42
CA ALA A 233 -7.06 3.66 0.16
C ALA A 233 -6.24 4.11 -1.06
N THR A 234 -5.68 5.32 -1.03
CA THR A 234 -4.75 5.82 -2.07
C THR A 234 -3.56 4.89 -2.24
N LEU A 235 -2.97 4.40 -1.14
CA LEU A 235 -1.84 3.47 -1.20
C LEU A 235 -2.22 2.09 -1.72
N ILE A 236 -3.41 1.59 -1.38
CA ILE A 236 -3.88 0.28 -1.83
C ILE A 236 -4.24 0.34 -3.32
N LEU A 237 -5.16 1.23 -3.69
CA LEU A 237 -5.74 1.32 -5.04
C LEU A 237 -4.81 2.03 -6.04
N GLY A 238 -3.99 2.98 -5.58
CA GLY A 238 -3.03 3.69 -6.43
C GLY A 238 -1.72 2.95 -6.69
N SER A 239 -1.47 1.84 -5.97
CA SER A 239 -0.28 0.99 -6.17
C SER A 239 -0.51 -0.20 -7.11
N GLU A 240 -1.74 -0.36 -7.61
CA GLU A 240 -2.14 -1.45 -8.49
C GLU A 240 -2.07 -0.97 -9.96
N PRO A 241 -1.18 -1.55 -10.80
CA PRO A 241 -1.14 -1.27 -12.23
C PRO A 241 -2.30 -1.92 -12.99
#